data_AF-A0A5C6A926-F1
#
_entry.id   AF-A0A5C6A926-F1
#
_cell.length_a   1.000
_cell.length_b   1.000
_cell.length_c   1.000
_cell.angle_alpha   90.00
_cell.angle_beta   90.00
_cell.angle_gamma   90.00
#
_symmetry.space_group_name_H-M   'P 1'
#
loop_
_entity.id
_entity.type
_entity.pdbx_description
1 polymer ?
#
loop_
_entity_poly.entity_id
_entity_poly.type
_entity_poly.pdbx_seq_one_letter_code
_entity_poly.pdbx_strand_id
1 'polypeptide(L)'
;MTRTKPLRSGYRNRRLETPPTRRTVIGVASQRTSAIVLGGPGGYLNGMEHTRHRPPRELTRPRELVVVCAPLRSNVNLSRIARAAGCCGVTRIIATGRPMKLDPEVARDAADTITLENRRSLEPVLKDLRKEGFRLVGLEQTTDSHDLHHYAFERKTALVVGNERTGLTDDELALLDEAVEIPVWGLPHSYNAATATCMTLYEYCRQWPEG
;
A
#
# COMPACT_ATOMS: atom_id res chain seq x y z
N MET A 1 -13.73 5.45 -67.38
CA MET A 1 -12.64 4.70 -68.05
C MET A 1 -11.60 4.37 -66.98
N THR A 2 -11.61 3.15 -66.41
CA THR A 2 -10.75 2.00 -66.79
C THR A 2 -9.26 2.39 -66.85
N ARG A 3 -8.27 1.75 -66.20
CA ARG A 3 -8.06 0.32 -65.94
C ARG A 3 -6.71 0.12 -65.19
N THR A 4 -6.65 -0.92 -64.34
CA THR A 4 -5.51 -1.86 -64.07
C THR A 4 -4.17 -1.45 -63.43
N LYS A 5 -3.83 -2.21 -62.35
CA LYS A 5 -2.48 -2.46 -61.77
C LYS A 5 -1.53 -3.20 -62.76
N PRO A 6 -0.22 -3.38 -62.46
CA PRO A 6 0.20 -4.59 -61.73
C PRO A 6 1.43 -4.48 -60.77
N LEU A 7 1.60 -5.59 -60.05
CA LEU A 7 2.53 -6.05 -59.01
C LEU A 7 4.04 -6.03 -59.32
N ARG A 8 4.88 -5.99 -58.26
CA ARG A 8 6.00 -6.92 -57.95
C ARG A 8 6.60 -6.59 -56.57
N SER A 9 6.55 -7.50 -55.59
CA SER A 9 7.48 -8.61 -55.31
C SER A 9 8.62 -8.22 -54.36
N GLY A 10 8.62 -8.78 -53.15
CA GLY A 10 9.74 -8.62 -52.22
C GLY A 10 9.56 -9.22 -50.83
N TYR A 11 9.00 -10.43 -50.70
CA TYR A 11 9.12 -11.21 -49.46
C TYR A 11 10.57 -11.69 -49.32
N ARG A 12 11.31 -11.16 -48.33
CA ARG A 12 12.54 -11.78 -47.83
C ARG A 12 12.35 -12.16 -46.37
N ASN A 13 12.18 -13.46 -46.16
CA ASN A 13 12.37 -14.15 -44.88
C ASN A 13 13.70 -13.75 -44.26
N ARG A 14 13.66 -13.13 -43.08
CA ARG A 14 14.82 -13.03 -42.20
C ARG A 14 14.45 -13.74 -40.91
N ARG A 15 14.94 -14.99 -40.77
CA ARG A 15 15.02 -15.69 -39.48
C ARG A 15 15.80 -14.78 -38.54
N LEU A 16 15.15 -14.31 -37.48
CA LEU A 16 15.84 -13.76 -36.32
C LEU A 16 16.17 -14.95 -35.43
N GLU A 17 17.42 -15.40 -35.51
CA GLU A 17 17.99 -16.33 -34.55
C GLU A 17 18.03 -15.65 -33.18
N THR A 18 17.38 -16.26 -32.19
CA THR A 18 17.42 -15.84 -30.80
C THR A 18 18.76 -16.26 -30.19
N PRO A 19 19.56 -15.34 -29.61
CA PRO A 19 20.76 -15.72 -28.89
C PRO A 19 20.39 -16.38 -27.55
N PRO A 20 21.19 -17.34 -27.06
CA PRO A 20 20.87 -18.08 -25.85
C PRO A 20 20.92 -17.17 -24.61
N THR A 21 19.85 -17.23 -23.82
CA THR A 21 19.72 -16.60 -22.51
C THR A 21 20.74 -17.21 -21.53
N ARG A 22 21.83 -16.49 -21.25
CA ARG A 22 22.68 -16.79 -20.10
C ARG A 22 21.88 -16.50 -18.83
N ARG A 23 21.36 -17.55 -18.19
CA ARG A 23 20.96 -17.52 -16.78
C ARG A 23 22.22 -17.29 -15.93
N THR A 24 22.49 -16.05 -15.57
CA THR A 24 23.41 -15.76 -14.48
C THR A 24 22.68 -16.08 -13.17
N VAL A 25 22.89 -17.28 -12.65
CA VAL A 25 22.56 -17.62 -11.27
C VAL A 25 23.56 -16.85 -10.40
N ILE A 26 23.13 -15.73 -9.82
CA ILE A 26 23.92 -15.06 -8.79
C ILE A 26 23.77 -15.91 -7.52
N GLY A 27 24.68 -16.86 -7.35
CA GLY A 27 24.82 -17.60 -6.10
C GLY A 27 25.28 -16.65 -5.01
N VAL A 28 24.38 -16.27 -4.11
CA VAL A 28 24.77 -15.58 -2.88
C VAL A 28 25.27 -16.67 -1.92
N ALA A 29 26.58 -16.88 -1.89
CA ALA A 29 27.22 -17.74 -0.92
C ALA A 29 27.02 -17.13 0.47
N SER A 30 26.05 -17.66 1.22
CA SER A 30 25.95 -17.46 2.67
C SER A 30 27.14 -18.18 3.30
N GLN A 31 28.21 -17.45 3.59
CA GLN A 31 29.29 -17.95 4.43
C GLN A 31 28.73 -18.15 5.83
N ARG A 32 28.43 -19.41 6.19
CA ARG A 32 28.15 -19.81 7.57
C ARG A 32 29.48 -19.92 8.30
N THR A 33 29.83 -18.91 9.08
CA THR A 33 30.88 -19.02 10.10
C THR A 33 30.21 -19.47 11.40
N SER A 34 30.02 -20.78 11.57
CA SER A 34 29.58 -21.33 12.86
C SER A 34 30.79 -21.42 13.79
N ALA A 35 30.88 -20.47 14.72
CA ALA A 35 31.78 -20.59 15.87
C ALA A 35 31.24 -21.67 16.81
N ILE A 36 32.00 -22.75 17.00
CA ILE A 36 31.72 -23.78 18.00
C ILE A 36 32.03 -23.16 19.37
N VAL A 37 31.00 -22.85 20.16
CA VAL A 37 31.15 -22.47 21.57
C VAL A 37 31.07 -23.74 22.40
N LEU A 38 32.20 -24.15 22.99
CA LEU A 38 32.28 -25.21 23.98
C LEU A 38 31.59 -24.73 25.28
N GLY A 39 30.39 -25.26 25.55
CA GLY A 39 29.59 -24.89 26.72
C GLY A 39 30.00 -25.63 28.00
N GLY A 40 30.24 -24.87 29.08
CA GLY A 40 30.19 -25.37 30.45
C GLY A 40 28.75 -25.53 30.95
N PRO A 41 28.51 -26.30 32.03
CA PRO A 41 27.17 -26.64 32.48
C PRO A 41 26.53 -25.47 33.24
N GLY A 42 25.55 -24.80 32.62
CA GLY A 42 24.68 -23.86 33.36
C GLY A 42 24.21 -22.60 32.62
N GLY A 43 24.49 -22.43 31.33
CA GLY A 43 24.01 -21.26 30.58
C GLY A 43 22.80 -21.58 29.70
N TYR A 44 21.64 -20.97 29.95
CA TYR A 44 20.56 -20.93 28.97
C TYR A 44 21.04 -20.13 27.75
N LEU A 45 21.53 -20.81 26.72
CA LEU A 45 21.80 -20.21 25.42
C LEU A 45 20.46 -19.99 24.72
N ASN A 46 19.82 -18.84 24.93
CA ASN A 46 18.73 -18.43 24.07
C ASN A 46 19.33 -18.12 22.68
N GLY A 47 19.27 -19.08 21.77
CA GLY A 47 19.76 -19.01 20.39
C GLY A 47 18.99 -18.07 19.47
N MET A 48 18.57 -16.90 19.99
CA MET A 48 17.93 -15.85 19.21
C MET A 48 18.99 -15.05 18.46
N GLU A 49 18.97 -15.13 17.13
CA GLU A 49 19.86 -14.35 16.27
C GLU A 49 19.09 -13.25 15.53
N HIS A 50 19.70 -12.06 15.49
CA HIS A 50 19.15 -10.95 14.73
C HIS A 50 19.34 -11.20 13.23
N THR A 51 18.24 -11.44 12.52
CA THR A 51 18.23 -11.42 11.05
C THR A 51 18.01 -9.99 10.54
N ARG A 52 19.07 -9.32 10.08
CA ARG A 52 18.94 -8.04 9.40
C ARG A 52 18.34 -8.25 8.00
N HIS A 53 17.46 -7.33 7.58
CA HIS A 53 16.88 -7.31 6.23
C HIS A 53 16.19 -8.61 5.81
N ARG A 54 15.44 -9.24 6.73
CA ARG A 54 14.57 -10.36 6.36
C ARG A 54 13.65 -9.91 5.20
N PRO A 55 13.59 -10.65 4.08
CA PRO A 55 12.75 -10.26 2.96
C PRO A 55 11.27 -10.17 3.38
N PRO A 56 10.48 -9.29 2.75
CA PRO A 56 9.04 -9.24 2.97
C PRO A 56 8.38 -10.59 2.68
N ARG A 57 7.22 -10.85 3.29
CA ARG A 57 6.39 -11.98 2.91
C ARG A 57 5.82 -11.71 1.51
N GLU A 58 5.91 -12.69 0.62
CA GLU A 58 5.33 -12.59 -0.72
C GLU A 58 3.79 -12.67 -0.65
N LEU A 59 3.12 -11.82 -1.42
CA LEU A 59 1.68 -11.90 -1.63
C LEU A 59 1.39 -12.85 -2.79
N THR A 60 0.36 -13.68 -2.69
CA THR A 60 -0.09 -14.56 -3.77
C THR A 60 -0.81 -13.78 -4.87
N ARG A 61 -1.27 -12.57 -4.56
CA ARG A 61 -1.94 -11.63 -5.48
C ARG A 61 -1.79 -10.18 -5.00
N PRO A 62 -1.86 -9.17 -5.89
CA PRO A 62 -1.74 -7.77 -5.50
C PRO A 62 -2.88 -7.32 -4.58
N ARG A 63 -2.60 -6.41 -3.64
CA ARG A 63 -3.62 -5.78 -2.79
C ARG A 63 -4.67 -5.05 -3.63
N GLU A 64 -5.94 -5.22 -3.30
CA GLU A 64 -7.03 -4.38 -3.81
C GLU A 64 -7.41 -3.28 -2.81
N LEU A 65 -6.39 -2.68 -2.19
CA LEU A 65 -6.55 -1.62 -1.20
C LEU A 65 -5.92 -0.33 -1.74
N VAL A 66 -6.69 0.76 -1.70
CA VAL A 66 -6.23 2.10 -2.03
C VAL A 66 -6.40 2.98 -0.81
N VAL A 67 -5.38 3.75 -0.44
CA VAL A 67 -5.52 4.77 0.60
C VAL A 67 -5.86 6.11 -0.05
N VAL A 68 -6.95 6.73 0.37
CA VAL A 68 -7.41 8.02 -0.12
C VAL A 68 -7.34 9.00 1.03
N CYS A 69 -6.55 10.05 0.90
CA CYS A 69 -6.42 11.06 1.93
C CYS A 69 -7.27 12.28 1.56
N ALA A 70 -8.19 12.66 2.46
CA ALA A 70 -8.73 14.01 2.50
C ALA A 70 -7.58 15.04 2.63
N PRO A 71 -7.80 16.35 2.42
CA PRO A 71 -6.73 17.33 2.34
C PRO A 71 -5.83 17.40 3.58
N LEU A 72 -4.74 16.61 3.63
CA LEU A 72 -3.86 16.53 4.79
C LEU A 72 -3.06 17.81 4.96
N ARG A 73 -2.77 18.17 6.21
CA ARG A 73 -2.01 19.38 6.52
C ARG A 73 -0.52 19.24 6.24
N SER A 74 0.06 18.05 6.41
CA SER A 74 1.51 17.86 6.33
C SER A 74 1.95 16.72 5.40
N ASN A 75 3.03 16.97 4.66
CA ASN A 75 3.70 15.93 3.86
C ASN A 75 4.32 14.84 4.75
N VAL A 76 4.62 15.15 6.02
CA VAL A 76 5.15 14.19 6.99
C VAL A 76 4.12 13.12 7.32
N ASN A 77 2.86 13.49 7.58
CA ASN A 77 1.80 12.50 7.79
C ASN A 77 1.58 11.65 6.54
N LEU A 78 1.50 12.27 5.36
CA LEU A 78 1.39 11.54 4.10
C LEU A 78 2.55 10.55 3.90
N SER A 79 3.78 10.96 4.23
CA SER A 79 4.97 10.10 4.08
C SER A 79 5.00 8.96 5.10
N ARG A 80 4.47 9.16 6.31
CA ARG A 80 4.29 8.11 7.31
C ARG A 80 3.22 7.10 6.88
N ILE A 81 2.11 7.58 6.33
CA ILE A 81 1.06 6.75 5.72
C ILE A 81 1.66 5.92 4.57
N ALA A 82 2.42 6.56 3.68
CA ALA A 82 3.10 5.89 2.58
C ALA A 82 4.05 4.79 3.07
N ARG A 83 4.85 5.06 4.10
CA ARG A 83 5.73 4.04 4.70
C ARG A 83 4.93 2.84 5.22
N ALA A 84 3.87 3.09 5.98
CA ALA A 84 3.02 2.02 6.52
C ALA A 84 2.33 1.23 5.39
N ALA A 85 1.80 1.92 4.38
CA ALA A 85 1.21 1.33 3.18
C ALA A 85 2.20 0.42 2.45
N GLY A 86 3.44 0.88 2.25
CA GLY A 86 4.51 0.10 1.63
C GLY A 86 4.82 -1.18 2.42
N CYS A 87 4.91 -1.09 3.74
CA CYS A 87 5.07 -2.27 4.61
C CYS A 87 3.90 -3.27 4.49
N CYS A 88 2.70 -2.79 4.17
CA CYS A 88 1.49 -3.60 4.01
C CYS A 88 1.28 -4.12 2.58
N GLY A 89 2.19 -3.81 1.65
CA GLY A 89 2.09 -4.18 0.24
C GLY A 89 1.06 -3.36 -0.54
N VAL A 90 0.62 -2.22 -0.01
CA VAL A 90 -0.24 -1.26 -0.71
C VAL A 90 0.62 -0.38 -1.61
N THR A 91 0.21 -0.25 -2.87
CA THR A 91 1.00 0.41 -3.92
C THR A 91 0.40 1.72 -4.42
N ARG A 92 -0.79 2.09 -3.98
CA ARG A 92 -1.53 3.25 -4.48
C ARG A 92 -2.05 4.13 -3.35
N ILE A 93 -1.72 5.41 -3.42
CA ILE A 93 -2.24 6.46 -2.52
C ILE A 93 -2.75 7.62 -3.36
N ILE A 94 -3.93 8.13 -3.00
CA ILE A 94 -4.52 9.32 -3.62
C ILE A 94 -4.60 10.43 -2.56
N ALA A 95 -3.87 11.52 -2.75
CA ALA A 95 -3.97 12.71 -1.91
C ALA A 95 -4.84 13.77 -2.58
N THR A 96 -5.68 14.44 -1.79
CA THR A 96 -6.58 15.48 -2.31
C THR A 96 -6.25 16.87 -1.78
N GLY A 97 -6.75 17.92 -2.44
CA GLY A 97 -6.52 19.31 -2.07
C GLY A 97 -5.25 19.88 -2.67
N ARG A 98 -4.39 20.49 -1.84
CA ARG A 98 -3.11 21.03 -2.31
C ARG A 98 -2.20 19.88 -2.77
N PRO A 99 -1.40 20.04 -3.84
CA PRO A 99 -0.41 19.04 -4.20
C PRO A 99 0.52 18.70 -3.02
N MET A 100 0.71 17.40 -2.81
CA MET A 100 1.56 16.83 -1.79
C MET A 100 2.67 15.99 -2.42
N LYS A 101 3.74 15.79 -1.66
CA LYS A 101 4.89 14.96 -2.06
C LYS A 101 5.31 14.07 -0.90
N LEU A 102 5.84 12.90 -1.23
CA LEU A 102 6.49 12.04 -0.26
C LEU A 102 7.89 12.59 0.04
N ASP A 103 8.23 12.58 1.32
CA ASP A 103 9.57 12.83 1.81
C ASP A 103 10.33 11.49 1.87
N PRO A 104 11.36 11.27 1.04
CA PRO A 104 12.10 10.00 1.00
C PRO A 104 12.76 9.62 2.33
N GLU A 105 13.12 10.59 3.20
CA GLU A 105 13.70 10.29 4.50
C GLU A 105 12.68 9.67 5.46
N VAL A 106 11.41 10.06 5.31
CA VAL A 106 10.30 9.58 6.12
C VAL A 106 9.67 8.32 5.51
N ALA A 107 9.35 8.36 4.21
CA ALA A 107 8.68 7.29 3.48
C ALA A 107 9.60 6.09 3.19
N ARG A 108 10.92 6.31 3.13
CA ARG A 108 11.93 5.30 2.75
C ARG A 108 11.60 4.71 1.38
N ASP A 109 11.81 3.40 1.19
CA ASP A 109 11.58 2.69 -0.08
C ASP A 109 10.16 2.90 -0.63
N ALA A 110 9.18 3.21 0.24
CA ALA A 110 7.82 3.53 -0.19
C ALA A 110 7.72 4.78 -1.06
N ALA A 111 8.69 5.71 -1.00
CA ALA A 111 8.74 6.87 -1.88
C ALA A 111 8.87 6.49 -3.37
N ASP A 112 9.50 5.34 -3.64
CA ASP A 112 9.74 4.85 -5.00
C ASP A 112 8.73 3.77 -5.42
N THR A 113 8.19 3.00 -4.46
CA THR A 113 7.28 1.89 -4.76
C THR A 113 5.80 2.28 -4.76
N ILE A 114 5.41 3.37 -4.10
CA ILE A 114 4.02 3.84 -4.07
C ILE A 114 3.77 4.84 -5.19
N THR A 115 2.71 4.58 -5.95
CA THR A 115 2.14 5.56 -6.87
C THR A 115 1.30 6.56 -6.06
N LEU A 116 1.80 7.78 -5.92
CA LEU A 116 1.07 8.91 -5.33
C LEU A 116 0.35 9.71 -6.41
N GLU A 117 -0.98 9.70 -6.37
CA GLU A 117 -1.84 10.54 -7.22
C GLU A 117 -2.27 11.79 -6.45
N ASN A 118 -2.14 12.96 -7.06
CA ASN A 118 -2.67 14.21 -6.50
C ASN A 118 -3.95 14.62 -7.24
N ARG A 119 -5.04 14.81 -6.50
CA ARG A 119 -6.35 15.24 -7.02
C ARG A 119 -6.80 16.51 -6.33
N ARG A 120 -7.66 17.30 -6.99
CA ARG A 120 -8.08 18.61 -6.46
C ARG A 120 -9.04 18.50 -5.28
N SER A 121 -9.96 17.54 -5.32
CA SER A 121 -11.00 17.35 -4.30
C SER A 121 -11.31 15.87 -4.13
N LEU A 122 -11.91 15.52 -2.98
CA LEU A 122 -12.20 14.15 -2.58
C LEU A 122 -13.39 13.54 -3.33
N GLU A 123 -14.48 14.28 -3.47
CA GLU A 123 -15.73 13.77 -4.06
C GLU A 123 -15.57 13.11 -5.44
N PRO A 124 -14.88 13.70 -6.44
CA PRO A 124 -14.68 13.03 -7.73
C PRO A 124 -13.89 11.72 -7.61
N VAL A 125 -12.91 11.68 -6.70
CA VAL A 125 -12.11 10.47 -6.45
C VAL A 125 -12.99 9.36 -5.90
N LEU A 126 -13.82 9.65 -4.90
CA LEU A 126 -14.74 8.67 -4.31
C LEU A 126 -15.74 8.14 -5.35
N LYS A 127 -16.29 9.03 -6.19
CA LYS A 127 -17.20 8.65 -7.28
C LYS A 127 -16.52 7.76 -8.32
N ASP A 128 -15.26 8.04 -8.67
CA ASP A 128 -14.49 7.23 -9.62
C ASP A 128 -14.19 5.83 -9.02
N LEU A 129 -13.70 5.76 -7.78
CA LEU A 129 -13.40 4.50 -7.10
C LEU A 129 -14.64 3.63 -6.90
N ARG A 130 -15.79 4.25 -6.59
CA ARG A 130 -17.07 3.55 -6.53
C ARG A 130 -17.43 2.88 -7.86
N LYS A 131 -17.23 3.57 -9.00
CA LYS A 131 -17.46 3.00 -10.33
C LYS A 131 -16.47 1.87 -10.66
N GLU A 132 -15.26 1.93 -10.11
CA GLU A 132 -14.26 0.86 -10.19
C GLU A 132 -14.62 -0.34 -9.29
N GLY A 133 -15.66 -0.24 -8.46
CA GLY A 133 -16.15 -1.30 -7.58
C GLY A 133 -15.45 -1.38 -6.24
N PHE A 134 -14.80 -0.30 -5.78
CA PHE A 134 -14.27 -0.23 -4.43
C PHE A 134 -15.38 0.03 -3.40
N ARG A 135 -15.33 -0.70 -2.29
CA ARG A 135 -16.01 -0.33 -1.05
C ARG A 135 -15.33 0.88 -0.44
N LEU A 136 -16.07 1.97 -0.21
CA LEU A 136 -15.56 3.21 0.35
C LEU A 136 -15.70 3.19 1.87
N VAL A 137 -14.59 3.06 2.59
CA VAL A 137 -14.56 2.95 4.06
C VAL A 137 -13.84 4.16 4.64
N GLY A 138 -14.54 5.01 5.38
CA GLY A 138 -13.95 6.14 6.08
C GLY A 138 -13.28 5.71 7.37
N LEU A 139 -12.05 6.14 7.61
CA LEU A 139 -11.40 6.07 8.92
C LEU A 139 -11.76 7.35 9.68
N GLU A 140 -12.88 7.32 10.37
CA GLU A 140 -13.48 8.48 11.02
C GLU A 140 -14.39 8.04 12.17
N GLN A 141 -14.44 8.87 13.23
CA GLN A 141 -15.38 8.65 14.32
C GLN A 141 -16.72 9.30 13.96
N THR A 142 -17.75 8.48 13.79
CA THR A 142 -19.12 8.94 13.49
C THR A 142 -20.12 8.25 14.40
N THR A 143 -21.35 8.76 14.47
CA THR A 143 -22.44 8.16 15.27
C THR A 143 -22.73 6.71 14.91
N ASP A 144 -22.46 6.34 13.66
CA ASP A 144 -22.75 5.01 13.10
C ASP A 144 -21.47 4.29 12.64
N SER A 145 -20.31 4.72 13.15
CA SER A 145 -19.04 4.08 12.82
C SER A 145 -18.92 2.70 13.47
N HIS A 146 -18.26 1.79 12.77
CA HIS A 146 -18.00 0.43 13.25
C HIS A 146 -16.68 0.37 14.03
N ASP A 147 -16.66 -0.40 15.12
CA ASP A 147 -15.42 -0.72 15.84
C ASP A 147 -14.47 -1.53 14.93
N LEU A 148 -13.26 -1.00 14.71
CA LEU A 148 -12.23 -1.65 13.88
C LEU A 148 -11.91 -3.09 14.33
N HIS A 149 -12.01 -3.43 15.61
CA HIS A 149 -11.76 -4.79 16.11
C HIS A 149 -12.74 -5.82 15.56
N HIS A 150 -13.95 -5.39 15.21
CA HIS A 150 -15.04 -6.24 14.77
C HIS A 150 -15.44 -5.99 13.31
N TYR A 151 -14.83 -4.99 12.67
CA TYR A 151 -15.08 -4.64 11.28
C TYR A 151 -14.52 -5.70 10.33
N ALA A 152 -15.31 -6.08 9.31
CA ALA A 152 -14.90 -7.04 8.29
C ALA A 152 -14.61 -6.31 6.97
N PHE A 153 -13.34 -6.18 6.60
CA PHE A 153 -12.95 -5.56 5.35
C PHE A 153 -13.28 -6.45 4.15
N GLU A 154 -14.00 -5.88 3.18
CA GLU A 154 -13.94 -6.40 1.82
C GLU A 154 -12.50 -6.33 1.29
N ARG A 155 -12.16 -7.23 0.36
CA ARG A 155 -10.83 -7.21 -0.24
C ARG A 155 -10.60 -5.93 -1.03
N LYS A 156 -11.63 -5.48 -1.77
CA LYS A 156 -11.57 -4.33 -2.65
C LYS A 156 -12.05 -3.07 -1.93
N THR A 157 -11.15 -2.39 -1.24
CA THR A 157 -11.46 -1.26 -0.36
C THR A 157 -10.69 0.00 -0.72
N ALA A 158 -11.38 1.14 -0.71
CA ALA A 158 -10.78 2.45 -0.64
C ALA A 158 -10.88 2.94 0.81
N LEU A 159 -9.74 3.00 1.50
CA LEU A 159 -9.66 3.51 2.87
C LEU A 159 -9.51 5.03 2.83
N VAL A 160 -10.55 5.75 3.23
CA VAL A 160 -10.63 7.21 3.19
C VAL A 160 -10.21 7.78 4.54
N VAL A 161 -9.09 8.50 4.58
CA VAL A 161 -8.53 9.08 5.80
C VAL A 161 -8.94 10.54 5.90
N GLY A 162 -9.60 10.91 7.00
CA GLY A 162 -10.05 12.28 7.28
C GLY A 162 -8.92 13.29 7.49
N ASN A 163 -9.26 14.58 7.41
CA ASN A 163 -8.33 15.66 7.75
C ASN A 163 -8.00 15.64 9.25
N GLU A 164 -6.75 15.94 9.61
CA GLU A 164 -6.28 15.81 11.00
C GLU A 164 -6.96 16.73 12.02
N ARG A 165 -7.67 17.77 11.56
CA ARG A 165 -8.37 18.74 12.42
C ARG A 165 -9.87 18.74 12.22
N THR A 166 -10.31 18.61 10.97
CA THR A 166 -11.72 18.77 10.60
C THR A 166 -12.41 17.46 10.29
N GLY A 167 -11.68 16.33 10.27
CA GLY A 167 -12.21 15.06 9.81
C GLY A 167 -12.66 15.14 8.34
N LEU A 168 -13.64 14.30 7.99
CA LEU A 168 -14.41 14.39 6.75
C LEU A 168 -15.62 15.33 6.92
N THR A 169 -16.01 16.04 5.86
CA THR A 169 -17.24 16.84 5.87
C THR A 169 -18.49 15.96 5.75
N ASP A 170 -19.66 16.49 6.10
CA ASP A 170 -20.94 15.76 5.94
C ASP A 170 -21.17 15.28 4.51
N ASP A 171 -20.83 16.12 3.52
CA ASP A 171 -20.92 15.77 2.09
C ASP A 171 -19.95 14.63 1.72
N GLU A 172 -18.77 14.58 2.32
CA GLU A 172 -17.79 13.52 2.11
C GLU A 172 -18.22 12.22 2.80
N LEU A 173 -18.76 12.30 4.02
CA LEU A 173 -19.31 11.18 4.77
C LEU A 173 -20.50 10.55 4.03
N ALA A 174 -21.37 11.36 3.43
CA ALA A 174 -22.53 10.88 2.66
C ALA A 174 -22.15 10.10 1.39
N LEU A 175 -20.88 10.18 0.95
CA LEU A 175 -20.37 9.41 -0.19
C LEU A 175 -19.77 8.07 0.22
N LEU A 176 -19.49 7.84 1.51
CA LEU A 176 -18.93 6.60 2.00
C LEU A 176 -19.98 5.50 2.04
N ASP A 177 -19.52 4.25 2.00
CA ASP A 177 -20.41 3.12 2.28
C ASP A 177 -20.54 2.92 3.79
N GLU A 178 -19.42 3.00 4.52
CA GLU A 178 -19.32 2.83 5.97
C GLU A 178 -18.19 3.69 6.54
N ALA A 179 -18.25 3.96 7.85
CA ALA A 179 -17.15 4.50 8.62
C ALA A 179 -16.66 3.46 9.63
N VAL A 180 -15.36 3.42 9.86
CA VAL A 180 -14.71 2.59 10.86
C VAL A 180 -13.93 3.49 11.81
N GLU A 181 -14.08 3.25 13.11
CA GLU A 181 -13.33 3.95 14.14
C GLU A 181 -12.42 3.00 14.92
N ILE A 182 -11.34 3.57 15.46
CA ILE A 182 -10.43 2.85 16.35
C ILE A 182 -10.86 3.18 17.77
N PRO A 183 -11.19 2.17 18.61
CA PRO A 183 -11.53 2.43 20.00
C PRO A 183 -10.43 3.18 20.74
N VAL A 184 -10.84 4.18 21.53
CA VAL A 184 -9.95 5.00 22.35
C VAL A 184 -10.37 4.87 23.81
N TRP A 185 -9.46 4.41 24.68
CA TRP A 185 -9.74 4.19 26.10
C TRP A 185 -9.28 5.32 27.03
N GLY A 186 -8.70 6.39 26.49
CA GLY A 186 -8.10 7.46 27.28
C GLY A 186 -7.96 8.77 26.52
N LEU A 187 -6.98 9.58 26.92
CA LEU A 187 -6.65 10.84 26.26
C LEU A 187 -5.30 10.73 25.54
N PRO A 188 -5.13 11.40 24.38
CA PRO A 188 -6.13 12.21 23.65
C PRO A 188 -7.27 11.37 23.04
N HIS A 189 -8.36 12.04 22.65
CA HIS A 189 -9.59 11.41 22.13
C HIS A 189 -9.46 10.73 20.77
N SER A 190 -8.32 10.89 20.10
CA SER A 190 -8.08 10.27 18.79
C SER A 190 -6.58 10.02 18.60
N TYR A 191 -6.28 9.06 17.72
CA TYR A 191 -4.93 8.82 17.26
C TYR A 191 -4.52 9.81 16.18
N ASN A 192 -3.22 10.05 16.04
CA ASN A 192 -2.68 10.77 14.87
C ASN A 192 -3.12 10.06 13.58
N ALA A 193 -3.54 10.82 12.55
CA ALA A 193 -4.06 10.26 11.30
C ALA A 193 -3.15 9.18 10.68
N ALA A 194 -1.83 9.38 10.61
CA ALA A 194 -0.92 8.37 10.08
C ALA A 194 -0.80 7.12 10.97
N THR A 195 -0.94 7.29 12.28
CA THR A 195 -0.96 6.16 13.24
C THR A 195 -2.27 5.37 13.10
N ALA A 196 -3.40 6.06 13.04
CA ALA A 196 -4.70 5.46 12.80
C ALA A 196 -4.70 4.68 11.48
N THR A 197 -4.23 5.29 10.39
CA THR A 197 -4.11 4.61 9.10
C THR A 197 -3.21 3.38 9.19
N CYS A 198 -2.07 3.45 9.89
CA CYS A 198 -1.20 2.29 10.08
C CYS A 198 -1.92 1.12 10.78
N MET A 199 -2.68 1.40 11.85
CA MET A 199 -3.45 0.39 12.57
C MET A 199 -4.51 -0.26 11.68
N THR A 200 -5.25 0.55 10.93
CA THR A 200 -6.29 0.08 10.00
C THR A 200 -5.71 -0.74 8.85
N LEU A 201 -4.57 -0.32 8.29
CA LEU A 201 -3.86 -1.09 7.26
C LEU A 201 -3.41 -2.45 7.79
N TYR A 202 -2.89 -2.50 9.02
CA TYR A 202 -2.46 -3.75 9.63
C TYR A 202 -3.64 -4.69 9.88
N GLU A 203 -4.77 -4.15 10.32
CA GLU A 203 -6.01 -4.91 10.50
C GLU A 203 -6.51 -5.48 9.17
N TYR A 204 -6.52 -4.70 8.10
CA TYR A 204 -6.82 -5.23 6.76
C TYR A 204 -5.87 -6.38 6.38
N CYS A 205 -4.56 -6.23 6.61
CA CYS A 205 -3.59 -7.29 6.32
C CYS A 205 -3.79 -8.54 7.18
N ARG A 206 -4.29 -8.41 8.40
CA ARG A 206 -4.64 -9.55 9.26
C ARG A 206 -5.78 -10.35 8.64
N GLN A 207 -6.78 -9.68 8.08
CA GLN A 207 -7.93 -10.31 7.42
C GLN A 207 -7.57 -10.88 6.04
N TRP A 208 -6.64 -10.25 5.33
CA TRP A 208 -6.14 -10.66 4.03
C TRP A 208 -4.63 -10.93 4.09
N PRO A 209 -4.11 -12.00 4.70
CA PRO A 209 -2.66 -12.16 4.89
C PRO A 209 -1.85 -12.37 3.61
N GLU A 210 -2.48 -12.84 2.53
CA GLU A 210 -1.80 -13.24 1.28
C GLU A 210 -2.05 -12.30 0.10
N GLY A 211 -2.76 -11.19 0.31
CA GLY A 211 -3.13 -10.26 -0.76
C GLY A 211 -4.61 -10.02 -0.86
#